data_AF-A0A8S3WLZ1-F1
#
_entry.id   AF-A0A8S3WLZ1-F1
#
_cell.length_a   1.000
_cell.length_b   1.000
_cell.length_c   1.000
_cell.angle_alpha   90.00
_cell.angle_beta   90.00
_cell.angle_gamma   90.00
#
_symmetry.space_group_name_H-M   'P 1'
#
loop_
_entity.id
_entity.type
_entity.pdbx_description
1 polymer ?
#
loop_
_entity_poly.entity_id
_entity_poly.type
_entity_poly.pdbx_seq_one_letter_code
_entity_poly.pdbx_strand_id
1 'polypeptide(L)'
;MVFEFNRVCFGLKSSPFHALRTVKQLAHDEGPSYPKAKRAIESGLYMDDFVYSVDSVEEATLSTAEVMRLMKSGQFDLVKWTSNSRPVLDTIPLSHRLSAIKEFDDSDTHKVLGLCWSKSPTCLALR
;
A
#
# COMPACT_ATOMS: atom_id res chain seq x y z
N MET A 1 18.06 -21.04 27.72
CA MET A 1 18.49 -20.51 26.41
C MET A 1 17.74 -19.21 26.19
N VAL A 2 18.44 -18.13 25.84
CA VAL A 2 17.83 -16.81 25.58
C VAL A 2 17.94 -16.56 24.09
N PHE A 3 16.86 -16.08 23.48
CA PHE A 3 16.81 -15.69 22.06
C PHE A 3 16.58 -14.18 21.96
N GLU A 4 17.16 -13.58 20.93
CA GLU A 4 17.00 -12.16 20.61
C GLU A 4 16.65 -11.95 19.13
N PHE A 5 16.04 -10.82 18.81
CA PHE A 5 15.66 -10.47 17.45
C PHE A 5 16.69 -9.55 16.80
N ASN A 6 17.06 -9.86 15.56
CA ASN A 6 18.00 -9.05 14.75
C ASN A 6 17.30 -8.01 13.86
N ARG A 7 15.97 -7.89 13.96
CA ARG A 7 15.15 -6.99 13.14
C ARG A 7 14.07 -6.35 14.00
N VAL A 8 13.52 -5.25 13.50
CA VAL A 8 12.37 -4.59 14.12
C VAL A 8 11.20 -5.59 14.15
N CYS A 9 10.72 -5.91 15.34
CA CYS A 9 9.65 -6.89 15.53
C CYS A 9 8.28 -6.26 15.33
N PHE A 10 7.32 -7.03 14.82
CA PHE A 10 5.92 -6.67 14.93
C PHE A 10 5.46 -6.68 16.40
N GLY A 11 4.54 -5.80 16.75
CA GLY A 11 3.93 -5.74 18.09
C GLY A 11 4.66 -4.87 19.12
N LEU A 12 5.86 -4.35 18.82
CA LEU A 12 6.46 -3.30 19.66
C LEU A 12 5.79 -1.96 19.37
N LYS A 13 5.56 -1.16 20.41
CA LYS A 13 4.92 0.16 20.29
C LYS A 13 5.68 1.12 19.37
N SER A 14 7.01 0.99 19.28
CA SER A 14 7.86 1.86 18.45
C SER A 14 8.04 1.38 17.01
N SER A 15 7.80 0.09 16.72
CA SER A 15 8.04 -0.48 15.39
C SER A 15 7.33 0.25 14.25
N PRO A 16 6.05 0.64 14.37
CA PRO A 16 5.35 1.35 13.30
C PRO A 16 6.00 2.71 12.99
N PHE A 17 6.50 3.40 14.03
CA PHE A 17 7.21 4.66 13.84
C PHE A 17 8.52 4.46 13.09
N HIS A 18 9.29 3.43 13.43
CA HIS A 18 10.55 3.13 12.74
C HIS A 18 10.32 2.74 11.28
N ALA A 19 9.33 1.90 10.99
CA ALA A 19 8.94 1.54 9.63
C ALA A 19 8.54 2.78 8.81
N LEU A 20 7.60 3.58 9.33
CA LEU A 20 7.13 4.79 8.68
C LEU A 20 8.26 5.80 8.44
N ARG A 21 9.09 6.07 9.46
CA ARG A 21 10.19 7.03 9.37
C ARG A 21 11.24 6.63 8.34
N THR A 22 11.50 5.32 8.22
CA THR A 22 12.44 4.76 7.25
C THR A 22 11.94 4.96 5.83
N VAL A 23 10.67 4.64 5.56
CA VAL A 23 10.10 4.83 4.21
C VAL A 23 9.98 6.31 3.86
N LYS A 24 9.65 7.18 4.82
CA LYS A 24 9.67 8.64 4.61
C LYS A 24 11.08 9.17 4.31
N GLN A 25 12.12 8.61 4.93
CA GLN A 25 13.50 8.98 4.63
C GLN A 25 13.87 8.57 3.20
N LEU A 26 13.51 7.35 2.80
CA LEU A 26 13.71 6.88 1.42
C LEU A 26 13.03 7.80 0.40
N ALA A 27 11.78 8.21 0.65
CA ALA A 27 11.07 9.15 -0.22
C ALA A 27 11.67 10.57 -0.20
N HIS A 28 12.32 10.98 0.89
CA HIS A 28 13.05 12.24 0.92
C HIS A 28 14.31 12.17 0.04
N ASP A 29 15.08 11.09 0.14
CA ASP A 29 16.39 10.96 -0.48
C ASP A 29 16.28 10.60 -1.97
N GLU A 30 15.43 9.64 -2.32
CA GLU A 30 15.28 9.12 -3.69
C GLU A 30 14.04 9.69 -4.41
N GLY A 31 13.09 10.26 -3.66
CA GLY A 31 11.84 10.79 -4.22
C GLY A 31 11.94 11.96 -5.19
N PRO A 32 13.02 12.78 -5.25
CA PRO A 32 13.18 13.74 -6.34
C PRO A 32 13.17 13.11 -7.75
N SER A 33 13.58 11.84 -7.87
CA SER A 33 13.51 11.07 -9.12
C SER A 33 12.12 10.47 -9.41
N TYR A 34 11.23 10.48 -8.41
CA TYR A 34 9.91 9.83 -8.42
C TYR A 34 8.86 10.73 -7.75
N PRO A 35 8.50 11.87 -8.37
CA PRO A 35 7.68 12.90 -7.73
C PRO A 35 6.27 12.42 -7.36
N LYS A 36 5.66 11.53 -8.16
CA LYS A 36 4.33 10.97 -7.83
C LYS A 36 4.44 9.98 -6.69
N ALA A 37 5.47 9.14 -6.68
CA ALA A 37 5.71 8.22 -5.57
C ALA A 37 5.96 8.95 -4.26
N LYS A 38 6.78 10.01 -4.28
CA LYS A 38 7.04 10.83 -3.09
C LYS A 38 5.74 11.36 -2.49
N ARG A 39 4.90 12.00 -3.30
CA ARG A 39 3.58 12.50 -2.88
C ARG A 39 2.71 11.37 -2.32
N ALA A 40 2.65 10.24 -3.02
CA ALA A 40 1.85 9.11 -2.61
C ALA A 40 2.31 8.54 -1.25
N ILE A 41 3.62 8.36 -1.05
CA ILE A 41 4.21 7.86 0.19
C ILE A 41 3.99 8.82 1.37
N GLU A 42 4.10 10.14 1.13
CA GLU A 42 3.89 11.15 2.17
C GLU A 42 2.45 11.16 2.70
N SER A 43 1.46 10.94 1.82
CA SER A 43 0.03 10.96 2.19
C SER A 43 -0.58 9.59 2.46
N GLY A 44 -0.02 8.52 1.89
CA GLY A 44 -0.69 7.23 1.77
C GLY A 44 -0.18 6.14 2.70
N LEU A 45 0.87 6.39 3.48
CA LEU A 45 1.35 5.42 4.47
C LEU A 45 0.65 5.60 5.82
N TYR A 46 0.11 4.50 6.33
CA TYR A 46 -0.39 4.37 7.69
C TYR A 46 0.21 3.13 8.35
N MET A 47 1.06 3.34 9.36
CA MET A 47 1.84 2.27 10.00
C MET A 47 2.61 1.44 8.95
N ASP A 48 2.21 0.18 8.75
CA ASP A 48 2.82 -0.75 7.80
C ASP A 48 2.03 -0.88 6.48
N ASP A 49 0.86 -0.23 6.38
CA ASP A 49 -0.02 -0.29 5.21
C ASP A 49 0.13 0.95 4.32
N PHE A 50 0.07 0.73 3.00
CA PHE A 50 0.07 1.79 1.99
C PHE A 50 -1.28 1.80 1.25
N VAL A 51 -1.95 2.95 1.26
CA VAL A 51 -3.21 3.19 0.58
C VAL A 51 -3.15 4.56 -0.09
N TYR A 52 -3.44 4.61 -1.40
CA TYR A 52 -3.42 5.85 -2.16
C TYR A 52 -4.55 5.87 -3.18
N SER A 53 -5.21 7.02 -3.33
CA SER A 53 -6.33 7.23 -4.23
C SER A 53 -6.11 8.48 -5.08
N VAL A 54 -6.47 8.39 -6.35
CA VAL A 54 -6.36 9.48 -7.33
C VAL A 54 -7.57 9.44 -8.27
N ASP A 55 -7.80 10.55 -8.97
CA ASP A 55 -9.03 10.75 -9.75
C ASP A 55 -8.99 10.11 -11.15
N SER A 56 -7.82 9.67 -11.62
CA SER A 56 -7.67 9.06 -12.95
C SER A 56 -6.91 7.73 -12.91
N VAL A 57 -7.28 6.82 -13.82
CA VAL A 57 -6.64 5.49 -13.95
C VAL A 57 -5.20 5.63 -14.45
N GLU A 58 -4.96 6.59 -15.33
CA GLU A 58 -3.65 6.90 -15.88
C GLU A 58 -2.70 7.37 -14.76
N GLU A 59 -3.18 8.29 -13.90
CA GLU A 59 -2.39 8.74 -12.75
C GLU A 59 -2.16 7.63 -11.74
N ALA A 60 -3.16 6.78 -11.50
CA ALA A 60 -3.03 5.64 -10.58
C ALA A 60 -1.96 4.66 -11.07
N THR A 61 -1.95 4.38 -12.37
CA THR A 61 -0.98 3.50 -13.02
C THR A 61 0.45 4.06 -12.91
N LEU A 62 0.64 5.33 -13.26
CA LEU A 62 1.94 5.99 -13.17
C LEU A 62 2.43 6.07 -11.71
N SER A 63 1.56 6.43 -10.77
CA SER A 63 1.91 6.53 -9.36
C SER A 63 2.30 5.16 -8.80
N THR A 64 1.55 4.10 -9.13
CA THR A 64 1.86 2.73 -8.71
C THR A 64 3.23 2.29 -9.21
N ALA A 65 3.53 2.52 -10.50
CA ALA A 65 4.81 2.16 -11.09
C ALA A 65 5.98 2.93 -10.45
N GLU A 66 5.83 4.23 -10.21
CA GLU A 66 6.86 5.01 -9.50
C GLU A 66 7.04 4.54 -8.06
N VAL A 67 5.94 4.24 -7.33
CA VAL A 67 6.01 3.75 -5.94
C VAL A 67 6.76 2.43 -5.88
N MET A 68 6.45 1.49 -6.78
CA MET A 68 7.16 0.22 -6.84
C MET A 68 8.66 0.42 -7.09
N ARG A 69 9.04 1.34 -7.99
CA ARG A 69 10.45 1.64 -8.27
C ARG A 69 11.16 2.31 -7.10
N LEU A 70 10.52 3.29 -6.47
CA LEU A 70 11.06 3.98 -5.29
C LEU A 70 11.26 3.00 -4.13
N MET A 71 10.26 2.15 -3.83
CA MET A 71 10.39 1.17 -2.75
C MET A 71 11.48 0.14 -3.06
N LYS A 72 11.62 -0.26 -4.34
CA LYS A 72 12.67 -1.18 -4.76
C LYS A 72 14.08 -0.60 -4.59
N SER A 73 14.28 0.70 -4.75
CA SER A 73 15.60 1.32 -4.49
C SER A 73 16.00 1.22 -3.02
N GLY A 74 15.03 1.27 -2.11
CA GLY A 74 15.21 0.98 -0.68
C GLY A 74 15.24 -0.51 -0.32
N GLN A 75 15.22 -1.41 -1.31
CA GLN A 75 15.10 -2.87 -1.12
C GLN A 75 13.81 -3.32 -0.41
N PHE A 76 12.74 -2.53 -0.51
CA PHE A 76 11.42 -2.87 -0.02
C PHE A 76 10.56 -3.42 -1.16
N ASP A 77 9.98 -4.60 -0.96
CA ASP A 77 9.02 -5.19 -1.87
C ASP A 77 7.60 -5.00 -1.31
N LEU A 78 6.84 -4.08 -1.90
CA LEU A 78 5.41 -3.95 -1.63
C LEU A 78 4.67 -5.13 -2.26
N VAL A 79 3.89 -5.82 -1.43
CA VAL A 79 3.13 -7.02 -1.80
C VAL A 79 1.67 -6.84 -1.44
N LYS A 80 0.81 -7.79 -1.87
CA LYS A 80 -0.64 -7.79 -1.61
C LYS A 80 -1.37 -6.58 -2.24
N TRP A 81 -0.91 -6.13 -3.39
CA TRP A 81 -1.56 -5.05 -4.13
C TRP A 81 -2.98 -5.42 -4.52
N THR A 82 -3.88 -4.45 -4.39
CA THR A 82 -5.28 -4.51 -4.83
C THR A 82 -5.72 -3.13 -5.31
N SER A 83 -6.68 -3.08 -6.25
CA SER A 83 -7.25 -1.84 -6.76
C SER A 83 -8.66 -2.09 -7.28
N ASN A 84 -9.51 -1.07 -7.21
CA ASN A 84 -10.82 -1.05 -7.86
C ASN A 84 -10.72 -0.95 -9.39
N SER A 85 -9.54 -0.61 -9.94
CA SER A 85 -9.30 -0.48 -11.37
C SER A 85 -8.49 -1.67 -11.90
N ARG A 86 -9.09 -2.44 -12.81
CA ARG A 86 -8.43 -3.59 -13.45
C ARG A 86 -7.18 -3.19 -14.26
N PRO A 87 -7.21 -2.11 -15.08
CA PRO A 87 -6.02 -1.63 -15.78
C PRO A 87 -4.83 -1.37 -14.87
N VAL A 88 -5.05 -0.81 -13.67
CA VAL A 88 -3.97 -0.57 -12.69
C VAL A 88 -3.42 -1.90 -12.18
N LEU A 89 -4.29 -2.83 -11.77
CA LEU A 89 -3.86 -4.15 -11.31
C LEU A 89 -3.05 -4.90 -12.35
N ASP A 90 -3.42 -4.78 -13.62
CA ASP A 90 -2.76 -5.51 -14.71
C ASP A 90 -1.30 -5.08 -14.92
N THR A 91 -0.93 -3.87 -14.48
CA THR A 91 0.47 -3.41 -14.48
C THR A 91 1.34 -4.01 -13.38
N ILE A 92 0.75 -4.64 -12.37
CA ILE A 92 1.46 -5.19 -11.20
C ILE A 92 1.75 -6.68 -11.44
N PRO A 93 2.94 -7.21 -11.12
CA PRO A 93 3.22 -8.65 -11.24
C PRO A 93 2.26 -9.50 -10.40
N LEU A 94 1.79 -10.64 -10.94
CA LEU A 94 0.84 -11.54 -10.25
C LEU A 94 1.34 -11.97 -8.87
N SER A 95 2.64 -12.17 -8.69
CA SER A 95 3.27 -12.53 -7.41
C SER A 95 3.13 -11.46 -6.33
N HIS A 96 2.94 -10.20 -6.73
CA HIS A 96 2.81 -9.05 -5.82
C HIS A 96 1.34 -8.68 -5.60
N ARG A 97 0.41 -9.21 -6.39
CA ARG A 97 -1.03 -9.00 -6.20
C ARG A 97 -1.51 -9.82 -5.00
N LEU A 98 -2.56 -9.34 -4.35
CA LEU A 98 -3.26 -10.14 -3.35
C LEU A 98 -3.81 -11.42 -4.02
N SER A 99 -3.39 -12.59 -3.53
CA SER A 99 -3.67 -13.91 -4.13
C SER A 99 -5.16 -14.27 -4.22
N ALA A 100 -6.02 -13.53 -3.53
CA ALA A 100 -7.47 -13.59 -3.68
C ALA A 100 -7.93 -12.48 -4.63
N ILE A 101 -7.69 -12.64 -5.94
CA ILE A 101 -8.55 -11.99 -6.91
C ILE A 101 -9.87 -12.74 -6.87
N LYS A 102 -10.72 -12.43 -5.88
CA LYS A 102 -12.15 -12.43 -6.16
C LYS A 102 -12.36 -11.20 -7.01
N GLU A 103 -12.81 -11.40 -8.24
CA GLU A 103 -13.37 -10.32 -9.03
C GLU A 103 -14.32 -9.54 -8.11
N PHE A 104 -14.23 -8.21 -8.13
CA PHE A 104 -15.14 -7.36 -7.38
C PHE A 104 -16.53 -7.46 -8.01
N ASP A 105 -17.18 -8.61 -7.81
CA ASP A 105 -18.60 -8.79 -8.06
C ASP A 105 -19.35 -7.79 -7.19
N ASP A 106 -20.47 -7.26 -7.70
CA ASP A 106 -21.25 -6.18 -7.08
C ASP A 106 -21.82 -6.55 -5.69
N SER A 107 -21.60 -7.80 -5.27
CA SER A 107 -22.10 -8.43 -4.05
C SER A 107 -21.06 -8.54 -2.92
N ASP A 108 -19.76 -8.36 -3.18
CA ASP A 108 -18.72 -8.72 -2.21
C ASP A 108 -18.33 -7.55 -1.28
N THR A 109 -18.55 -7.74 0.02
CA THR A 109 -18.24 -6.77 1.08
C THR A 109 -16.86 -7.06 1.67
N HIS A 110 -15.94 -6.09 1.66
CA HIS A 110 -14.56 -6.30 2.14
C HIS A 110 -14.34 -5.79 3.56
N LYS A 111 -13.64 -6.55 4.40
CA LYS A 111 -13.22 -6.08 5.74
C LYS A 111 -11.85 -5.43 5.70
N VAL A 112 -11.77 -4.13 5.93
CA VAL A 112 -10.53 -3.39 6.23
C VAL A 112 -10.68 -2.82 7.63
N LEU A 113 -9.76 -3.12 8.56
CA LEU A 113 -9.88 -2.67 9.97
C LEU A 113 -11.18 -3.10 10.69
N GLY A 114 -11.84 -4.18 10.23
CA GLY A 114 -13.15 -4.60 10.72
C GLY A 114 -14.35 -3.91 10.05
N LEU A 115 -14.10 -2.94 9.16
CA LEU A 115 -15.10 -2.21 8.38
C LEU A 115 -15.42 -2.90 7.07
N CYS A 116 -16.71 -3.09 6.80
CA CYS A 116 -17.24 -3.61 5.55
C CYS A 116 -17.31 -2.50 4.47
N TRP A 117 -16.51 -2.62 3.41
CA TRP A 117 -16.52 -1.72 2.25
C TRP A 117 -17.44 -2.26 1.14
N SER A 118 -18.40 -1.45 0.71
CA SER A 118 -19.31 -1.68 -0.42
C SER A 118 -19.17 -0.56 -1.45
N LYS A 119 -19.39 -0.85 -2.74
CA LYS A 119 -19.23 0.10 -3.86
C LYS A 119 -20.37 1.12 -4.00
N SER A 120 -21.42 1.08 -3.18
CA SER A 120 -22.47 2.11 -3.26
C SER A 120 -21.95 3.45 -2.71
N PRO A 121 -22.31 4.60 -3.30
CA PRO A 121 -21.76 5.91 -2.94
C PRO A 121 -22.16 6.41 -1.53
N THR A 122 -22.87 5.61 -0.73
CA THR A 122 -23.48 6.02 0.53
C THR A 122 -23.62 4.89 1.56
N CYS A 123 -22.58 4.08 1.79
CA CYS A 123 -22.62 3.14 2.92
C CYS A 123 -21.24 2.74 3.46
N LEU A 124 -20.86 3.32 4.60
CA LEU A 124 -19.90 2.74 5.53
C LEU A 124 -20.70 2.20 6.73
N ALA A 125 -20.69 0.89 6.95
CA ALA A 125 -21.31 0.30 8.13
C ALA A 125 -20.24 -0.17 9.13
N LEU A 126 -20.26 0.44 10.32
CA LEU A 126 -19.56 -0.02 11.52
C LEU A 126 -20.46 -1.00 12.27
N ARG A 127 -19.87 -2.04 12.86
CA ARG A 127 -20.50 -2.78 13.94
C ARG A 127 -19.92 -2.30 15.26
#